data_AF-D9QNN9-F1
#
_entry.id   AF-D9QNN9-F1
#
_cell.length_a   1.000
_cell.length_b   1.000
_cell.length_c   1.000
_cell.angle_alpha   90.00
_cell.angle_beta   90.00
_cell.angle_gamma   90.00
#
_symmetry.space_group_name_H-M   'P 1'
#
loop_
_entity.id
_entity.type
_entity.pdbx_description
1 polymer ?
#
loop_
_entity_poly.entity_id
_entity_poly.type
_entity_poly.pdbx_seq_one_letter_code
_entity_poly.pdbx_strand_id
1 'polypeptide(L)'
;MFLMIFFSVAAILALAGVLVFVATSGRLSADTRRKIELGLIVVFYPICVFFMSWRAFDSFVQQHWVTAVLSAGLAVFLGADGYQKLRSRLLSDRVAT
;
A
#
# COMPACT_ATOMS: atom_id res chain seq x y z
N MET A 1 14.08 11.00 -16.01
CA MET A 1 14.88 11.22 -14.80
C MET A 1 14.07 11.78 -13.63
N PHE A 2 13.33 12.89 -13.81
CA PHE A 2 12.52 13.52 -12.74
C PHE A 2 11.46 12.59 -12.14
N LEU A 3 10.75 11.81 -12.97
CA LEU A 3 9.75 10.84 -12.54
C LEU A 3 10.35 9.72 -11.66
N MET A 4 11.56 9.24 -11.97
CA MET A 4 12.25 8.21 -11.18
C MET A 4 12.69 8.74 -9.81
N ILE A 5 13.14 9.99 -9.73
CA ILE A 5 13.52 10.60 -8.45
C ILE A 5 12.28 10.77 -7.57
N PHE A 6 11.18 11.26 -8.15
CA PHE A 6 9.90 11.37 -7.44
C PHE A 6 9.41 9.99 -6.95
N PHE A 7 9.62 8.94 -7.75
CA PHE A 7 9.28 7.57 -7.40
C PHE A 7 10.09 7.03 -6.21
N SER A 8 11.42 7.23 -6.22
CA SER A 8 12.28 6.83 -5.12
C SER A 8 11.95 7.58 -3.83
N VAL A 9 11.69 8.88 -3.94
CA VAL A 9 11.32 9.72 -2.78
C VAL A 9 9.95 9.31 -2.23
N ALA A 10 8.94 9.11 -3.09
CA ALA A 10 7.62 8.67 -2.66
C ALA A 10 7.66 7.29 -2.00
N ALA A 11 8.44 6.34 -2.53
CA ALA A 11 8.62 5.02 -1.94
C ALA A 11 9.33 5.09 -0.57
N ILE A 12 10.36 5.92 -0.43
CA ILE A 12 11.07 6.13 0.84
C ILE A 12 10.14 6.78 1.87
N LEU A 13 9.37 7.79 1.48
CA LEU A 13 8.41 8.47 2.36
C LEU A 13 7.28 7.53 2.79
N ALA A 14 6.78 6.71 1.86
CA ALA A 14 5.81 5.65 2.13
C ALA A 14 6.34 4.65 3.16
N LEU A 15 7.57 4.15 2.96
CA LEU A 15 8.22 3.22 3.88
C LEU A 15 8.48 3.87 5.26
N ALA A 16 8.95 5.11 5.29
CA ALA A 16 9.16 5.87 6.51
C ALA A 16 7.85 6.09 7.28
N GLY A 17 6.75 6.40 6.59
CA GLY A 17 5.43 6.53 7.20
C GLY A 17 4.95 5.22 7.84
N VAL A 18 5.15 4.08 7.17
CA VAL A 18 4.84 2.75 7.73
C VAL A 18 5.72 2.46 8.94
N LEU A 19 7.04 2.73 8.87
CA LEU A 19 7.96 2.49 9.98
C LEU A 19 7.66 3.36 11.20
N VAL A 20 7.33 4.64 11.00
CA VAL A 20 6.92 5.54 12.07
C VAL A 20 5.61 5.06 12.70
N PHE A 21 4.65 4.60 11.90
CA PHE A 21 3.42 4.00 12.41
C PHE A 21 3.70 2.74 13.25
N VAL A 22 4.55 1.83 12.76
CA VAL A 22 4.94 0.62 13.50
C VAL A 22 5.64 0.98 14.82
N ALA A 23 6.60 1.91 14.79
CA ALA A 23 7.35 2.35 15.97
C ALA A 23 6.47 3.05 17.02
N THR A 24 5.44 3.78 16.58
CA THR A 24 4.51 4.49 17.49
C THR A 24 3.30 3.66 17.89
N SER A 25 3.04 2.53 17.20
CA SER A 25 1.87 1.68 17.44
C SER A 25 1.77 1.12 18.85
N GLY A 26 2.91 0.88 19.53
CA GLY A 26 2.95 0.41 20.93
C GLY A 26 2.60 1.49 21.96
N ARG A 27 2.55 2.77 21.57
CA ARG A 27 2.20 3.90 22.44
C ARG A 27 0.80 4.44 22.20
N LEU A 28 0.09 3.95 21.18
CA LEU A 28 -1.23 4.41 20.79
C LEU A 28 -2.31 3.57 21.49
N SER A 29 -3.40 4.23 21.90
CA SER A 29 -4.60 3.51 22.36
C SER A 29 -5.15 2.62 21.24
N ALA A 30 -5.77 1.49 21.61
CA ALA A 30 -6.27 0.50 20.66
C ALA A 30 -7.21 1.13 19.59
N ASP A 31 -8.07 2.07 20.00
CA ASP A 31 -8.98 2.78 19.09
C ASP A 31 -8.26 3.71 18.12
N THR A 32 -7.26 4.46 18.61
CA THR A 32 -6.48 5.37 17.76
C THR A 32 -5.64 4.59 16.76
N ARG A 33 -5.02 3.49 17.20
CA ARG A 33 -4.27 2.58 16.34
C ARG A 33 -5.17 2.01 15.24
N ARG A 34 -6.39 1.57 15.58
CA ARG A 34 -7.34 1.01 14.62
C ARG A 34 -7.79 2.03 13.57
N LYS A 35 -8.06 3.28 13.97
CA LYS A 35 -8.43 4.37 13.04
C LYS A 35 -7.28 4.71 12.09
N ILE A 36 -6.05 4.81 12.60
CA ILE A 36 -4.88 5.08 11.77
C ILE A 36 -4.59 3.91 10.83
N GLU A 37 -4.72 2.66 11.30
CA GLU A 37 -4.52 1.47 10.47
C GLU A 37 -5.54 1.42 9.32
N LEU A 38 -6.81 1.71 9.59
CA LEU A 38 -7.85 1.83 8.55
C LEU A 38 -7.53 2.96 7.56
N GLY A 39 -7.13 4.14 8.05
CA GLY A 39 -6.72 5.24 7.20
C GLY A 39 -5.52 4.88 6.32
N LEU A 40 -4.53 4.18 6.89
CA LEU A 40 -3.37 3.68 6.17
C LEU A 40 -3.79 2.65 5.12
N ILE A 41 -4.69 1.72 5.43
CA ILE A 41 -5.17 0.73 4.45
C ILE A 41 -5.85 1.43 3.27
N VAL A 42 -6.74 2.40 3.54
CA VAL A 42 -7.53 3.08 2.49
C VAL A 42 -6.69 4.02 1.63
N VAL A 43 -5.60 4.58 2.16
CA VAL A 43 -4.75 5.51 1.40
C VAL A 43 -3.54 4.80 0.80
N PHE A 44 -2.82 4.02 1.59
CA PHE A 44 -1.54 3.43 1.21
C PHE A 44 -1.69 2.34 0.16
N TYR A 45 -2.65 1.42 0.34
CA TYR A 45 -2.81 0.30 -0.60
C TYR A 45 -3.20 0.76 -2.01
N PRO A 46 -4.21 1.64 -2.20
CA PRO A 46 -4.54 2.13 -3.54
C PRO A 46 -3.38 2.86 -4.21
N ILE A 47 -2.61 3.63 -3.44
CA ILE A 47 -1.40 4.29 -3.93
C ILE A 47 -0.37 3.27 -4.41
N CYS A 48 -0.06 2.26 -3.60
CA CYS A 48 0.89 1.22 -3.99
C CYS A 48 0.41 0.41 -5.20
N VAL A 49 -0.88 0.07 -5.28
CA VAL A 49 -1.48 -0.64 -6.43
C VAL A 49 -1.37 0.20 -7.69
N PHE A 50 -1.71 1.49 -7.61
CA PHE A 50 -1.58 2.42 -8.73
C PHE A 50 -0.13 2.51 -9.21
N PHE A 51 0.82 2.67 -8.29
CA PHE A 51 2.24 2.73 -8.63
C PHE A 51 2.77 1.45 -9.28
N MET A 52 2.41 0.28 -8.75
CA MET A 52 2.84 -1.00 -9.31
C MET A 52 2.22 -1.26 -10.67
N SER A 53 0.95 -0.86 -10.87
CA SER A 53 0.27 -0.94 -12.17
C SER A 53 0.92 -0.02 -13.20
N TRP A 54 1.25 1.22 -12.81
CA TRP A 54 1.98 2.16 -13.66
C TRP A 54 3.36 1.62 -14.04
N ARG A 55 4.11 1.08 -13.08
CA ARG A 55 5.43 0.49 -13.34
C ARG A 55 5.36 -0.75 -14.21
N ALA A 56 4.30 -1.56 -14.07
CA ALA A 56 4.04 -2.69 -14.95
C ALA A 56 3.82 -2.24 -16.39
N PHE A 57 3.01 -1.19 -16.58
CA PHE A 57 2.73 -0.61 -17.89
C PHE A 57 4.00 -0.01 -18.54
N ASP A 58 4.76 0.80 -17.80
CA ASP A 58 6.02 1.38 -18.28
C ASP A 58 7.04 0.29 -18.67
N SER A 59 7.17 -0.75 -17.84
CA SER A 59 8.06 -1.89 -18.11
C SER A 59 7.60 -2.70 -19.33
N PHE A 60 6.29 -2.81 -19.56
CA PHE A 60 5.72 -3.46 -20.74
C PHE A 60 6.05 -2.68 -22.01
N VAL A 61 5.87 -1.35 -21.99
CA VAL A 61 6.20 -0.47 -23.13
C VAL A 61 7.69 -0.52 -23.46
N GLN A 62 8.56 -0.63 -22.45
CA GLN A 62 10.01 -0.76 -22.61
C GLN A 62 10.48 -2.20 -22.92
N GLN A 63 9.56 -3.14 -23.16
CA GLN A 63 9.83 -4.56 -23.45
C GLN A 63 10.60 -5.30 -22.33
N HIS A 64 10.55 -4.80 -21.11
CA HIS A 64 11.07 -5.46 -19.92
C HIS A 64 10.02 -6.40 -19.33
N TRP A 65 9.75 -7.50 -20.04
CA TRP A 65 8.65 -8.43 -19.77
C TRP A 65 8.65 -9.00 -18.35
N VAL A 66 9.82 -9.42 -17.85
CA VAL A 66 9.95 -9.97 -16.48
C VAL A 66 9.52 -8.94 -15.44
N THR A 67 10.01 -7.70 -15.57
CA THR A 67 9.73 -6.62 -14.63
C THR A 67 8.27 -6.18 -14.71
N ALA A 68 7.69 -6.19 -15.91
CA ALA A 68 6.27 -5.92 -16.14
C ALA A 68 5.38 -6.93 -15.44
N VAL A 69 5.64 -8.23 -15.62
CA VAL A 69 4.88 -9.32 -14.99
C VAL A 69 5.02 -9.29 -13.47
N LEU A 70 6.23 -9.10 -12.95
CA LEU A 70 6.45 -9.00 -11.50
C LEU A 70 5.71 -7.81 -10.89
N SER A 71 5.77 -6.64 -11.54
CA SER A 71 5.09 -5.43 -11.05
C SER A 71 3.56 -5.58 -11.12
N ALA A 72 3.03 -6.19 -12.18
CA ALA A 72 1.61 -6.49 -12.31
C ALA A 72 1.14 -7.48 -11.23
N GLY A 73 1.91 -8.55 -11.02
CA GLY A 73 1.64 -9.52 -9.96
C GLY A 73 1.64 -8.88 -8.56
N LEU A 74 2.61 -8.00 -8.30
CA LEU A 74 2.65 -7.23 -7.05
C LEU A 74 1.45 -6.29 -6.89
N ALA A 75 1.02 -5.62 -7.96
CA ALA A 75 -0.17 -4.76 -7.93
C ALA A 75 -1.42 -5.56 -7.55
N VAL A 76 -1.61 -6.74 -8.17
CA VAL A 76 -2.74 -7.62 -7.86
C VAL A 76 -2.66 -8.14 -6.42
N PHE A 77 -1.49 -8.60 -5.98
CA PHE A 77 -1.27 -9.09 -4.63
C PHE A 77 -1.59 -8.01 -3.58
N LEU A 78 -1.06 -6.80 -3.77
CA LEU A 78 -1.33 -5.67 -2.88
C LEU A 78 -2.81 -5.31 -2.88
N GLY A 79 -3.46 -5.26 -4.04
CA GLY A 79 -4.90 -4.98 -4.14
C GLY A 79 -5.73 -6.01 -3.38
N ALA A 80 -5.41 -7.29 -3.53
CA ALA A 80 -6.08 -8.38 -2.82
C ALA A 80 -5.86 -8.33 -1.30
N ASP A 81 -4.61 -8.13 -0.85
CA ASP A 81 -4.25 -8.02 0.58
C ASP A 81 -4.92 -6.80 1.22
N GLY A 82 -4.90 -5.64 0.54
CA GLY A 82 -5.56 -4.42 1.00
C GLY A 82 -7.07 -4.60 1.13
N TYR A 83 -7.71 -5.23 0.13
CA TYR A 83 -9.13 -5.56 0.18
C TYR A 83 -9.47 -6.52 1.32
N GLN A 84 -8.68 -7.58 1.52
CA GLN A 84 -8.90 -8.53 2.62
C GLN A 84 -8.77 -7.85 3.99
N LYS A 85 -7.76 -6.99 4.17
CA LYS A 85 -7.56 -6.22 5.41
C LYS A 85 -8.69 -5.23 5.66
N LEU A 86 -9.16 -4.54 4.62
CA LEU A 86 -10.30 -3.64 4.75
C LEU A 86 -11.57 -4.42 5.11
N ARG A 87 -11.84 -5.54 4.41
CA ARG A 87 -13.01 -6.39 4.65
C ARG A 87 -13.02 -6.97 6.06
N SER A 88 -11.90 -7.49 6.55
CA SER A 88 -11.82 -8.08 7.90
C SER A 88 -12.09 -7.03 8.98
N ARG A 89 -11.59 -5.80 8.80
CA ARG A 89 -11.82 -4.69 9.74
C ARG A 89 -13.27 -4.20 9.73
N LEU A 90 -13.90 -4.09 8.56
CA LEU A 90 -15.31 -3.70 8.42
C LEU A 90 -16.26 -4.77 9.00
N LEU A 91 -15.97 -6.05 8.77
CA LEU A 91 -16.75 -7.15 9.35
C LEU A 91 -16.60 -7.22 10.87
N SER A 92 -15.39 -6.99 11.39
CA SER A 92 -15.14 -6.95 12.83
C SER A 92 -15.87 -5.79 13.52
N ASP A 93 -16.11 -4.66 12.86
CA ASP A 93 -16.93 -3.56 13.42
C ASP A 93 -18.42 -3.89 13.44
N ARG A 94 -18.94 -4.58 12.41
CA ARG A 94 -20.37 -4.98 12.38
C ARG A 94 -20.78 -5.99 13.45
N VAL A 95 -19.85 -6.82 13.92
CA VAL A 95 -20.13 -7.83 14.97
C VAL A 95 -20.10 -7.22 16.37
N ALA A 96 -19.48 -6.06 16.54
CA ALA A 96 -19.37 -5.37 17.82
C ALA A 96 -20.53 -4.40 18.14
N THR A 97 -21.43 -4.19 17.18
CA THR A 97 -22.68 -3.40 17.31
C THR A 97 -23.89 -4.32 17.40
#